data_AF-A0A7W6X7Z3-F1
#
_entry.id   AF-A0A7W6X7Z3-F1
#
_cell.length_a   1.000
_cell.length_b   1.000
_cell.length_c   1.000
_cell.angle_alpha   90.00
_cell.angle_beta   90.00
_cell.angle_gamma   90.00
#
_symmetry.space_group_name_H-M   'P 1'
#
loop_
_entity.id
_entity.type
_entity.pdbx_description
1 polymer ?
#
loop_
_entity_poly.entity_id
_entity_poly.type
_entity_poly.pdbx_seq_one_letter_code
_entity_poly.pdbx_strand_id
1 'polypeptide(L)'
;MTAYADVAPEDAGACCVTHFVMADGTVRQLSSIADQLYLMPDGAVRPASALAPGERMQQADGGVAVMRHVEAGSIRGGVRSFALGDFDAEDGSVDGHLLNAYGMVIADVAVQLSYYRREGSRP
;
A
#
# COMPACT_ATOMS: atom_id res chain seq x y z
N MET A 1 2.62 -13.62 -19.53
CA MET A 1 3.33 -14.63 -18.71
C MET A 1 3.70 -13.92 -17.42
N THR A 2 2.87 -14.04 -16.38
CA THR A 2 3.08 -13.34 -15.10
C THR A 2 4.08 -14.12 -14.28
N ALA A 3 5.23 -13.52 -13.97
CA ALA A 3 6.23 -14.11 -13.09
C ALA A 3 5.74 -13.97 -11.64
N TYR A 4 5.68 -15.09 -10.92
CA TYR A 4 5.39 -15.16 -9.51
C TYR A 4 6.72 -15.23 -8.75
N ALA A 5 6.94 -14.32 -7.81
CA ALA A 5 8.05 -14.41 -6.87
C ALA A 5 7.45 -14.73 -5.50
N ASP A 6 7.59 -15.98 -5.05
CA ASP A 6 7.38 -16.34 -3.64
C ASP A 6 8.57 -15.78 -2.85
N VAL A 7 8.29 -14.83 -1.94
CA VAL A 7 9.29 -14.34 -1.00
C VAL A 7 9.33 -15.29 0.19
N ALA A 8 10.51 -15.84 0.50
CA ALA A 8 10.71 -16.75 1.63
C ALA A 8 10.39 -16.05 2.97
N PRO A 9 9.80 -16.76 3.95
CA PRO A 9 9.28 -16.16 5.19
C PRO A 9 10.36 -15.61 6.13
N GLU A 10 11.61 -16.03 5.98
CA GLU A 10 12.75 -15.59 6.80
C GLU A 10 13.35 -14.23 6.39
N ASP A 11 13.03 -13.75 5.18
CA ASP A 11 13.43 -12.43 4.65
C ASP A 11 12.21 -11.52 4.42
N ALA A 12 11.08 -11.81 5.07
CA ALA A 12 9.88 -10.98 4.98
C ALA A 12 10.18 -9.61 5.60
N GLY A 13 10.64 -8.68 4.75
CA GLY A 13 10.77 -7.26 5.05
C GLY A 13 9.56 -6.80 5.85
N ALA A 14 9.82 -6.03 6.91
CA ALA A 14 8.90 -5.74 8.00
C ALA A 14 7.43 -5.73 7.53
N CYS A 15 6.62 -6.67 8.01
CA CYS A 15 5.20 -6.67 7.69
C CYS A 15 4.45 -5.79 8.67
N CYS A 16 3.35 -5.21 8.21
CA CYS A 16 2.47 -4.41 9.04
C CYS A 16 1.04 -4.93 8.95
N VAL A 17 0.34 -4.84 10.07
CA VAL A 17 -1.10 -4.97 10.13
C VAL A 17 -1.67 -3.58 10.38
N THR A 18 -2.46 -3.10 9.44
CA THR A 18 -3.05 -1.76 9.47
C THR A 18 -4.53 -1.85 9.80
N HIS A 19 -4.98 -1.00 10.73
CA HIS A 19 -6.37 -0.93 11.16
C HIS A 19 -6.98 0.39 10.74
N PHE A 20 -8.05 0.33 9.96
CA PHE A 20 -8.75 1.47 9.41
C PHE A 20 -10.14 1.59 10.01
N VAL A 21 -10.55 2.79 10.39
CA VAL A 21 -11.97 3.11 10.59
C VAL A 21 -12.52 3.60 9.26
N MET A 22 -13.48 2.87 8.71
CA MET A 22 -14.11 3.16 7.42
C MET A 22 -15.18 4.26 7.57
N ALA A 23 -15.70 4.74 6.43
CA ALA A 23 -16.65 5.86 6.42
C ALA A 23 -18.02 5.46 7.01
N ASP A 24 -18.37 4.17 6.90
CA ASP A 24 -19.55 3.56 7.52
C ASP A 24 -19.37 3.25 9.03
N GLY A 25 -18.21 3.59 9.61
CA GLY A 25 -17.86 3.32 11.00
C GLY A 25 -17.35 1.90 11.27
N THR A 26 -17.29 1.02 10.28
CA THR A 26 -16.70 -0.31 10.43
C THR A 26 -15.18 -0.23 10.59
N VAL A 27 -14.58 -1.23 11.24
CA VAL A 27 -13.13 -1.35 11.31
C VAL A 27 -12.66 -2.42 10.34
N ARG A 28 -11.71 -2.09 9.48
CA ARG A 28 -11.05 -3.03 8.58
C ARG A 28 -9.60 -3.22 8.93
N GLN A 29 -9.10 -4.40 8.66
CA GLN A 29 -7.73 -4.79 8.90
C GLN A 29 -7.10 -5.30 7.60
N LEU A 30 -5.91 -4.80 7.28
CA LEU A 30 -5.11 -5.24 6.14
C LEU A 30 -3.71 -5.58 6.60
N SER A 31 -3.28 -6.80 6.27
CA SER A 31 -1.89 -7.23 6.42
C SER A 31 -1.16 -6.97 5.10
N SER A 32 -0.06 -6.24 5.16
CA SER A 32 0.77 -5.92 4.01
C SER A 32 2.25 -5.86 4.39
N ILE A 33 3.12 -5.79 3.40
CA ILE A 33 4.50 -5.34 3.65
C ILE A 33 4.49 -3.87 4.10
N ALA A 34 5.51 -3.46 4.86
CA ALA A 34 5.70 -2.09 5.36
C ALA A 34 5.67 -1.03 4.25
N ASP A 35 6.14 -1.42 3.08
CA ASP A 35 6.32 -0.54 1.93
C ASP A 35 5.07 -0.46 1.03
N GLN A 36 3.98 -1.13 1.41
CA GLN A 36 2.72 -1.04 0.69
C GLN A 36 2.23 0.40 0.69
N LEU A 37 2.04 0.95 -0.50
CA LEU A 37 1.59 2.33 -0.69
C LEU A 37 0.07 2.42 -0.65
N TYR A 38 -0.45 3.31 0.18
CA TYR A 38 -1.85 3.71 0.26
C TYR A 38 -2.06 5.05 -0.41
N LEU A 39 -3.19 5.20 -1.11
CA LEU A 39 -3.58 6.47 -1.70
C LEU A 39 -4.18 7.40 -0.63
N MET A 40 -3.68 8.63 -0.59
CA MET A 40 -4.14 9.70 0.27
C MET A 40 -5.22 10.53 -0.47
N PRO A 41 -6.11 11.26 0.24
CA PRO A 41 -7.16 12.06 -0.41
C PRO A 41 -6.67 13.20 -1.31
N ASP A 42 -5.42 13.62 -1.17
CA ASP A 42 -4.78 14.62 -2.03
C ASP A 42 -4.14 14.03 -3.30
N GLY A 43 -4.27 12.71 -3.50
CA GLY A 43 -3.69 11.98 -4.62
C GLY A 43 -2.25 11.51 -4.38
N ALA A 44 -1.62 11.88 -3.26
CA ALA A 44 -0.30 11.36 -2.91
C ALA A 44 -0.40 9.90 -2.47
N VAL A 45 0.72 9.18 -2.51
CA VAL A 45 0.83 7.83 -1.97
C VAL A 45 1.79 7.79 -0.79
N ARG A 46 1.49 6.97 0.22
CA ARG A 46 2.34 6.82 1.41
C ARG A 46 2.50 5.36 1.85
N PRO A 47 3.69 4.96 2.32
CA PRO A 47 3.93 3.59 2.75
C PRO A 47 3.24 3.30 4.08
N ALA A 48 2.79 2.05 4.26
CA ALA A 48 2.10 1.56 5.44
C ALA A 48 2.86 1.86 6.75
N SER A 49 4.18 1.70 6.72
CA SER A 49 5.07 1.95 7.86
C SER A 49 5.17 3.41 8.28
N ALA A 50 4.86 4.35 7.38
CA ALA A 50 4.88 5.78 7.65
C ALA A 50 3.50 6.33 8.03
N LEU A 51 2.46 5.50 8.09
CA LEU A 51 1.11 5.93 8.46
C LEU A 51 1.01 6.13 9.98
N ALA A 52 0.38 7.23 10.37
CA ALA A 52 0.13 7.57 11.75
C ALA A 52 -1.37 7.51 12.10
N PRO A 53 -1.75 7.20 13.35
CA PRO A 53 -3.13 7.31 13.79
C PRO A 53 -3.73 8.70 13.50
N GLY A 54 -4.96 8.71 12.97
CA GLY A 54 -5.68 9.92 12.56
C GLY A 54 -5.48 10.31 11.09
N GLU A 55 -4.49 9.73 10.39
CA GLU A 55 -4.31 10.00 8.97
C GLU A 55 -5.46 9.48 8.12
N ARG A 56 -5.69 10.13 6.99
CA ARG A 56 -6.83 9.89 6.11
C ARG A 56 -6.34 9.23 4.84
N MET A 57 -7.00 8.16 4.41
CA MET A 57 -6.70 7.44 3.17
C MET A 57 -7.94 7.28 2.33
N GLN A 58 -7.75 7.21 1.02
CA GLN A 58 -8.83 7.08 0.05
C GLN A 58 -9.44 5.67 0.10
N GLN A 59 -10.77 5.60 0.18
CA GLN A 59 -11.52 4.35 0.00
C GLN A 59 -11.89 4.16 -1.46
N ALA A 60 -12.05 2.90 -1.85
CA ALA A 60 -12.36 2.52 -3.22
C ALA A 60 -13.78 2.93 -3.67
N ASP A 61 -14.68 3.21 -2.73
CA ASP A 61 -16.02 3.73 -2.98
C ASP A 61 -16.08 5.26 -3.06
N GLY A 62 -14.93 5.94 -2.99
CA GLY A 62 -14.84 7.40 -2.95
C GLY A 62 -14.87 8.00 -1.54
N GLY A 63 -15.15 7.20 -0.52
CA GLY A 63 -15.10 7.61 0.88
C GLY A 63 -13.67 7.83 1.40
N VAL A 64 -13.56 8.15 2.69
CA VAL A 64 -12.27 8.35 3.36
C VAL A 64 -12.20 7.51 4.62
N ALA A 65 -11.16 6.69 4.73
CA ALA A 65 -10.86 5.92 5.93
C ALA A 65 -9.90 6.69 6.81
N VAL A 66 -9.94 6.42 8.12
CA VAL A 66 -9.03 6.99 9.10
C VAL A 66 -8.14 5.89 9.65
N MET A 67 -6.83 6.11 9.65
CA MET A 67 -5.86 5.21 10.25
C MET A 67 -6.12 5.18 11.76
N ARG A 68 -6.38 4.01 12.31
CA ARG A 68 -6.52 3.81 13.75
C ARG A 68 -5.20 3.42 14.39
N HIS A 69 -4.51 2.46 13.77
CA HIS A 69 -3.32 1.85 14.33
C HIS A 69 -2.55 1.06 13.27
N VAL A 70 -1.23 1.02 13.41
CA VAL A 70 -0.32 0.18 12.62
C VAL A 70 0.47 -0.70 13.59
N GLU A 71 0.37 -2.00 13.40
CA GLU A 71 1.10 -3.00 14.18
C GLU A 71 2.24 -3.56 13.34
N ALA A 72 3.47 -3.50 13.84
CA ALA A 72 4.57 -4.26 13.26
C ALA A 72 4.39 -5.74 13.58
N GLY A 73 4.60 -6.61 12.59
CA GLY A 73 4.42 -8.04 12.79
C GLY A 73 5.09 -8.89 11.71
N SER A 74 4.77 -10.18 11.74
CA SER A 74 5.15 -11.13 10.71
C SER A 74 3.91 -11.71 10.05
N ILE A 75 3.91 -11.76 8.72
CA ILE A 75 2.87 -12.45 7.96
C ILE A 75 3.26 -13.92 7.87
N ARG A 76 2.41 -14.81 8.39
CA ARG A 76 2.52 -16.25 8.11
C ARG A 76 1.74 -16.57 6.84
N GLY A 77 2.45 -16.88 5.76
CA GLY A 77 1.88 -17.17 4.45
C GLY A 77 2.69 -16.54 3.32
N GLY A 78 2.11 -16.49 2.13
CA GLY A 78 2.70 -15.82 0.97
C GLY A 78 2.21 -14.38 0.83
N VAL A 79 3.12 -13.47 0.47
CA VAL A 79 2.77 -12.13 0.02
C VAL A 79 2.55 -12.17 -1.49
N ARG A 80 1.47 -11.57 -1.97
CA ARG A 80 1.19 -11.48 -3.41
C ARG A 80 1.26 -10.02 -3.83
N SER A 81 1.98 -9.78 -4.92
CA SER A 81 2.12 -8.48 -5.55
C SER A 81 1.54 -8.54 -6.96
N PHE A 82 0.92 -7.45 -7.39
CA PHE A 82 0.37 -7.31 -8.73
C PHE A 82 0.96 -6.07 -9.39
N ALA A 83 1.21 -6.14 -10.69
CA ALA A 83 1.51 -5.00 -11.55
C ALA A 83 0.43 -4.94 -12.62
N LEU A 84 -0.18 -3.77 -12.82
CA LEU A 84 -1.21 -3.53 -13.83
C LEU A 84 -0.63 -3.10 -15.18
N GLY A 85 0.69 -2.94 -15.26
CA GLY A 85 1.44 -2.57 -16.45
C GLY A 85 2.79 -1.96 -16.10
N ASP A 86 3.45 -1.40 -17.11
CA ASP A 86 4.62 -0.56 -16.89
C ASP A 86 4.17 0.80 -16.33
N PHE A 87 4.85 1.27 -15.28
CA PHE A 87 4.58 2.57 -14.66
C PHE A 87 5.53 3.63 -15.21
N ASP A 88 4.98 4.66 -15.85
CA ASP A 88 5.75 5.83 -16.26
C ASP A 88 5.84 6.83 -15.10
N ALA A 89 7.00 6.82 -14.45
CA ALA A 89 7.24 7.67 -13.31
C ALA A 89 7.27 9.16 -13.72
N GLU A 90 7.63 9.50 -14.96
CA GLU A 90 7.79 10.88 -15.44
C GLU A 90 6.45 11.62 -15.56
N ASP A 91 5.37 10.91 -15.92
CA ASP A 91 4.00 11.44 -15.87
C ASP A 91 3.56 11.66 -14.41
N GLY A 92 4.05 10.84 -13.48
CA GLY A 92 3.81 10.97 -12.05
C GLY A 92 2.38 10.64 -11.61
N SER A 93 1.47 10.40 -12.55
CA SER A 93 0.11 9.93 -12.29
C SER A 93 0.12 8.46 -11.91
N VAL A 94 -0.57 8.11 -10.82
CA VAL A 94 -0.79 6.71 -10.40
C VAL A 94 -2.05 6.09 -11.02
N ASP A 95 -2.74 6.82 -11.90
CA ASP A 95 -3.93 6.33 -12.59
C ASP A 95 -3.62 5.07 -13.40
N GLY A 96 -4.52 4.09 -13.35
CA GLY A 96 -4.30 2.77 -13.96
C GLY A 96 -3.42 1.83 -13.14
N HIS A 97 -2.80 2.30 -12.05
CA HIS A 97 -1.95 1.50 -11.15
C HIS A 97 -2.52 1.37 -9.72
N LEU A 98 -3.82 1.60 -9.57
CA LEU A 98 -4.50 1.52 -8.28
C LEU A 98 -5.34 0.23 -8.17
N LEU A 99 -5.30 -0.38 -6.99
CA LEU A 99 -6.04 -1.61 -6.67
C LEU A 99 -6.97 -1.35 -5.49
N ASN A 100 -8.14 -1.98 -5.52
CA ASN A 100 -9.02 -2.08 -4.36
C ASN A 100 -8.58 -3.28 -3.49
N ALA A 101 -7.96 -3.00 -2.36
CA ALA A 101 -7.63 -3.99 -1.35
C ALA A 101 -8.60 -3.85 -0.18
N TYR A 102 -9.64 -4.69 -0.17
CA TYR A 102 -10.62 -4.77 0.91
C TYR A 102 -11.23 -3.39 1.29
N GLY A 103 -11.57 -2.57 0.29
CA GLY A 103 -12.18 -1.25 0.46
C GLY A 103 -11.19 -0.09 0.53
N MET A 104 -9.89 -0.37 0.65
CA MET A 104 -8.82 0.64 0.60
C MET A 104 -8.23 0.74 -0.81
N VAL A 105 -7.85 1.95 -1.23
CA VAL A 105 -7.11 2.16 -2.47
C VAL A 105 -5.62 2.07 -2.19
N ILE A 106 -4.94 1.14 -2.85
CA ILE A 106 -3.50 0.93 -2.76
C ILE A 106 -2.85 1.02 -4.14
N ALA A 107 -1.57 1.36 -4.20
CA ALA A 107 -0.81 1.30 -5.44
C ALA A 107 -0.29 -0.12 -5.72
N ASP A 108 -0.11 -0.43 -7.00
CA ASP A 108 0.49 -1.68 -7.46
C ASP A 108 2.02 -1.71 -7.22
N VAL A 109 2.65 -2.86 -7.51
CA VAL A 109 4.08 -3.04 -7.27
C VAL A 109 4.97 -2.21 -8.21
N ALA A 110 4.48 -1.81 -9.39
CA ALA A 110 5.26 -1.00 -10.32
C ALA A 110 5.44 0.43 -9.79
N VAL A 111 4.38 1.01 -9.23
CA VAL A 111 4.44 2.30 -8.51
C VAL A 111 5.35 2.18 -7.29
N GLN A 112 5.21 1.12 -6.51
CA GLN A 112 6.04 0.90 -5.31
C GLN A 112 7.53 0.84 -5.65
N LEU A 113 7.93 0.07 -6.67
CA LEU A 113 9.34 0.00 -7.11
C LEU A 113 9.88 1.36 -7.56
N SER A 114 9.06 2.15 -8.25
CA SER A 114 9.43 3.50 -8.70
C SER A 114 9.59 4.48 -7.54
N TYR A 115 8.66 4.44 -6.57
CA TYR A 115 8.68 5.26 -5.35
C TYR A 115 10.02 5.14 -4.61
N TYR A 116 10.46 3.89 -4.34
CA TYR A 116 11.71 3.65 -3.61
C TYR A 116 12.98 3.91 -4.44
N ARG A 117 12.95 3.74 -5.77
CA ARG A 117 14.08 4.15 -6.63
C ARG A 117 14.33 5.66 -6.53
N ARG A 118 13.26 6.46 -6.43
CA ARG A 118 13.34 7.93 -6.33
C ARG A 118 13.79 8.38 -4.94
N GLU A 119 13.30 7.75 -3.88
CA GLU A 119 13.75 8.07 -2.52
C GLU A 119 15.21 7.69 -2.27
N GLY A 120 15.66 6.53 -2.79
CA GLY A 120 17.07 6.12 -2.72
C GLY A 120 18.03 6.95 -3.58
N SER A 121 17.49 7.87 -4.39
CA SER A 121 18.25 8.80 -5.24
C SER A 121 18.36 10.21 -4.64
N ARG A 122 17.83 10.45 -3.42
CA ARG A 122 18.11 11.68 -2.68
C ARG A 122 19.53 11.60 -2.08
N PRO A 123 20.42 12.57 -2.35
CA PRO A 123 21.78 12.60 -1.81
C PRO A 123 21.83 12.73 -0.29
#